data_AF-A0A7C7K5X6-F1
#
_entry.id   AF-A0A7C7K5X6-F1
#
_cell.length_a   1.000
_cell.length_b   1.000
_cell.length_c   1.000
_cell.angle_alpha   90.00
_cell.angle_beta   90.00
_cell.angle_gamma   90.00
#
_symmetry.space_group_name_H-M   'P 1'
#
loop_
_entity.id
_entity.type
_entity.pdbx_description
1 polymer ?
#
loop_
_entity_poly.entity_id
_entity_poly.type
_entity_poly.pdbx_seq_one_letter_code
_entity_poly.pdbx_strand_id
1 'polypeptide(L)'
;MYRIRRVYRTKPGEAGNVAKLVYQQAKIYRDSGHRGEFTVSYNGYTLPGEQNIVILEWFDDAIMSPSREGNDIPKEAMEAGAKYRPLLESQHIEFYETVDPSLMGD
;
A
#
# COMPACT_ATOMS: atom_id res chain seq x y z
N MET A 1 6.94 -1.74 16.15
CA MET A 1 5.92 -1.73 15.09
C MET A 1 6.48 -0.98 13.89
N TYR A 2 6.14 -1.41 12.67
CA TYR A 2 6.57 -0.78 11.43
C TYR A 2 5.37 -0.24 10.68
N ARG A 3 5.49 0.99 10.19
CA ARG A 3 4.60 1.55 9.19
C ARG A 3 5.16 1.23 7.81
N ILE A 4 4.43 0.45 7.04
CA ILE A 4 4.85 0.02 5.71
C ILE A 4 4.04 0.78 4.67
N ARG A 5 4.74 1.36 3.70
CA ARG A 5 4.14 2.17 2.65
C ARG A 5 4.50 1.62 1.29
N ARG A 6 3.49 1.35 0.46
CA ARG A 6 3.67 1.15 -0.99
C ARG A 6 3.33 2.44 -1.71
N VAL A 7 4.30 2.95 -2.43
CA VAL A 7 4.19 4.18 -3.21
C VAL A 7 4.12 3.80 -4.69
N TYR A 8 3.10 4.29 -5.37
CA TYR A 8 2.87 4.05 -6.78
C TYR A 8 2.90 5.38 -7.54
N ARG A 9 3.83 5.54 -8.48
CA ARG A 9 3.76 6.61 -9.47
C ARG A 9 2.89 6.14 -10.63
N THR A 10 1.81 6.84 -10.88
CA THR A 10 0.84 6.53 -11.94
C THR A 10 1.17 7.28 -13.21
N LYS A 11 0.63 6.81 -14.33
CA LYS A 11 0.53 7.62 -15.54
C LYS A 11 -0.29 8.90 -15.25
N PRO A 12 -0.05 9.99 -16.00
CA PRO A 12 -0.81 11.23 -15.83
C PRO A 12 -2.33 11.01 -15.89
N GLY A 13 -3.05 11.52 -14.88
CA GLY A 13 -4.51 11.44 -14.80
C GLY A 13 -5.07 10.13 -14.20
N GLU A 14 -4.23 9.13 -13.94
CA GLU A 14 -4.68 7.83 -13.44
C GLU A 14 -4.73 7.70 -11.91
N ALA A 15 -4.18 8.67 -11.16
CA ALA A 15 -4.02 8.57 -9.70
C ALA A 15 -5.31 8.16 -8.96
N GLY A 16 -6.43 8.83 -9.26
CA GLY A 16 -7.71 8.51 -8.63
C GLY A 16 -8.29 7.15 -9.02
N ASN A 17 -8.01 6.69 -10.24
CA ASN A 17 -8.43 5.37 -10.72
C ASN A 17 -7.59 4.26 -10.05
N VAL A 18 -6.26 4.40 -10.07
CA VAL A 18 -5.32 3.49 -9.41
C VAL A 18 -5.60 3.41 -7.92
N ALA A 19 -5.91 4.52 -7.24
CA ALA A 19 -6.27 4.52 -5.82
C ALA A 19 -7.46 3.57 -5.50
N LYS A 20 -8.51 3.59 -6.33
CA LYS A 20 -9.66 2.70 -6.16
C LYS A 20 -9.29 1.23 -6.38
N LEU A 21 -8.46 0.94 -7.38
CA LEU A 21 -7.99 -0.42 -7.68
C LEU A 21 -7.06 -0.95 -6.58
N VAL A 22 -6.15 -0.12 -6.08
CA VAL A 22 -5.26 -0.44 -4.94
C VAL A 22 -6.08 -0.68 -3.68
N TYR A 23 -7.10 0.14 -3.41
CA TYR A 23 -8.01 -0.08 -2.27
C TYR A 23 -8.72 -1.44 -2.37
N GLN A 24 -9.23 -1.81 -3.55
CA GLN A 24 -9.87 -3.12 -3.75
C GLN A 24 -8.91 -4.27 -3.46
N GLN A 25 -7.65 -4.18 -3.90
CA GLN A 25 -6.65 -5.19 -3.60
C GLN A 25 -6.31 -5.25 -2.10
N ALA A 26 -6.06 -4.10 -1.48
CA ALA A 26 -5.73 -4.01 -0.06
C ALA A 26 -6.85 -4.55 0.82
N LYS A 27 -8.11 -4.33 0.42
CA LYS A 27 -9.28 -4.92 1.07
C LYS A 27 -9.25 -6.46 1.04
N ILE A 28 -8.85 -7.08 -0.07
CA ILE A 28 -8.72 -8.55 -0.15
C ILE A 28 -7.66 -9.05 0.83
N TYR A 29 -6.50 -8.38 0.89
CA TYR A 29 -5.46 -8.74 1.86
C TYR A 29 -5.94 -8.64 3.31
N ARG A 30 -6.71 -7.59 3.64
CA ARG A 30 -7.29 -7.44 4.96
C ARG A 30 -8.32 -8.53 5.27
N ASP A 31 -9.27 -8.73 4.36
CA ASP A 31 -10.38 -9.66 4.55
C ASP A 31 -9.91 -11.13 4.63
N SER A 32 -8.75 -11.45 4.04
CA SER A 32 -8.11 -12.76 4.16
C SER A 32 -7.18 -12.90 5.37
N GLY A 33 -7.05 -11.87 6.21
CA GLY A 33 -6.10 -11.84 7.33
C GLY A 33 -4.63 -11.78 6.91
N HIS A 34 -4.34 -11.50 5.63
CA HIS A 34 -2.96 -11.39 5.12
C HIS A 34 -2.29 -10.09 5.58
N ARG A 35 -3.09 -9.03 5.78
CA ARG A 35 -2.66 -7.71 6.27
C ARG A 35 -3.66 -7.15 7.27
N GLY A 36 -3.20 -6.25 8.13
CA GLY A 36 -4.05 -5.51 9.05
C GLY A 36 -4.85 -4.39 8.38
N GLU A 37 -5.38 -3.49 9.21
CA GLU A 37 -6.02 -2.27 8.76
C GLU A 37 -5.08 -1.40 7.92
N PHE A 38 -5.63 -0.73 6.92
CA PHE A 38 -4.88 0.01 5.92
C PHE A 38 -5.57 1.32 5.53
N THR A 39 -4.78 2.23 4.96
CA THR A 39 -5.27 3.43 4.31
C THR A 39 -4.76 3.50 2.87
N VAL A 40 -5.57 4.12 1.99
CA VAL A 40 -5.14 4.47 0.63
C VAL A 40 -5.41 5.95 0.42
N SER A 41 -4.37 6.69 0.09
CA SER A 41 -4.45 8.10 -0.31
C SER A 41 -3.85 8.29 -1.69
N TYR A 42 -4.22 9.38 -2.36
CA TYR A 42 -3.64 9.74 -3.64
C TYR A 42 -3.54 11.25 -3.78
N ASN A 43 -2.59 11.69 -4.60
CA ASN A 43 -2.46 13.08 -4.98
C ASN A 43 -2.54 13.19 -6.51
N GLY A 44 -3.62 13.82 -6.99
CA GLY A 44 -3.94 13.99 -8.40
C GLY A 44 -3.59 15.39 -8.92
N TYR A 45 -4.08 15.73 -10.11
CA TYR A 45 -3.71 16.97 -10.81
C TYR A 45 -4.18 18.27 -10.12
N THR A 46 -5.25 18.22 -9.31
CA THR A 46 -5.86 19.42 -8.72
C THR A 46 -5.35 19.77 -7.33
N LEU A 47 -4.35 19.05 -6.83
CA LEU A 47 -3.84 19.17 -5.47
C LEU A 47 -2.34 19.56 -5.50
N PRO A 48 -1.87 20.38 -4.54
CA PRO A 48 -0.46 20.74 -4.43
C PRO A 48 0.39 19.55 -3.96
N GLY A 49 1.69 19.61 -4.23
CA GLY A 49 2.66 18.57 -3.86
C GLY A 49 2.98 17.62 -5.00
N GLU A 50 3.54 16.46 -4.66
CA GLU A 50 3.86 15.44 -5.65
C GLU A 50 2.59 14.84 -6.25
N GLN A 51 2.41 15.00 -7.56
CA GLN A 51 1.23 14.54 -8.29
C GLN A 51 1.43 13.16 -8.91
N ASN A 52 0.33 12.54 -9.33
CA ASN A 52 0.28 11.22 -9.94
C ASN A 52 0.86 10.14 -9.02
N ILE A 53 0.56 10.25 -7.73
CA ILE A 53 1.04 9.33 -6.69
C ILE A 53 -0.14 8.73 -5.94
N VAL A 54 -0.05 7.43 -5.67
CA VAL A 54 -0.94 6.69 -4.79
C VAL A 54 -0.11 6.08 -3.67
N ILE A 55 -0.62 6.16 -2.45
CA ILE A 55 0.04 5.66 -1.26
C ILE A 55 -0.90 4.66 -0.59
N LEU A 56 -0.45 3.41 -0.46
CA LEU A 56 -1.05 2.38 0.39
C LEU A 56 -0.20 2.26 1.65
N GLU A 57 -0.81 2.37 2.82
CA GLU A 57 -0.13 2.32 4.11
C GLU A 57 -0.84 1.35 5.05
N TRP A 58 -0.07 0.53 5.77
CA TRP A 58 -0.55 -0.34 6.86
C TRP A 58 0.55 -0.49 7.92
N PHE A 59 0.18 -0.97 9.10
CA PHE A 59 1.13 -1.28 10.18
C PHE A 59 1.33 -2.78 10.32
N ASP A 60 2.54 -3.18 10.69
CA ASP A 60 2.92 -4.57 10.90
C ASP A 60 3.93 -4.68 12.05
N ASP A 61 3.89 -5.77 12.81
CA ASP A 61 4.80 -5.96 13.94
C ASP A 61 6.17 -6.47 13.49
N ALA A 62 6.24 -7.13 12.33
CA ALA A 62 7.46 -7.71 11.80
C ALA A 62 7.59 -7.52 10.28
N ILE A 63 8.84 -7.30 9.82
CA ILE A 63 9.16 -7.30 8.40
C ILE A 63 9.48 -8.73 7.97
N MET A 64 8.55 -9.35 7.25
CA MET A 64 8.65 -10.75 6.82
C MET A 64 9.00 -10.86 5.33
N SER A 65 9.83 -11.84 4.98
CA SER A 65 10.14 -12.14 3.57
C SER A 65 8.85 -12.51 2.80
N PRO A 66 8.60 -11.93 1.62
CA PRO A 66 7.52 -12.37 0.73
C PRO A 66 7.71 -13.79 0.19
N SER A 67 8.94 -14.31 0.19
CA SER A 67 9.29 -15.64 -0.32
C SER A 67 9.35 -16.71 0.78
N ARG A 68 8.96 -16.37 2.01
CA ARG A 68 8.94 -17.35 3.12
C ARG A 68 7.93 -18.45 2.85
N GLU A 69 8.21 -19.64 3.37
CA GLU A 69 7.27 -20.76 3.38
C GLU A 69 5.98 -20.37 4.14
N GLY A 70 4.83 -20.81 3.64
CA GLY A 70 3.51 -20.51 4.22
C GLY A 70 2.99 -19.09 3.97
N ASN A 71 3.62 -18.30 3.08
CA ASN A 71 3.06 -17.01 2.64
C ASN A 71 1.98 -17.21 1.56
N ASP A 72 0.78 -17.58 1.99
CA ASP A 72 -0.36 -17.81 1.09
C ASP A 72 -1.00 -16.49 0.66
N ILE A 73 -0.57 -15.99 -0.50
CA ILE A 73 -1.13 -14.78 -1.11
C ILE A 73 -2.44 -15.14 -1.83
N PRO A 74 -3.59 -14.51 -1.49
CA PRO A 74 -4.85 -14.77 -2.18
C PRO A 74 -4.73 -14.51 -3.69
N LYS A 75 -5.22 -15.45 -4.51
CA LYS A 75 -5.16 -15.35 -5.97
C LYS A 75 -5.92 -14.13 -6.48
N GLU A 76 -7.08 -13.84 -5.87
CA GLU A 76 -7.92 -12.69 -6.17
C GLU A 76 -7.17 -11.37 -5.94
N ALA A 77 -6.30 -11.31 -4.93
CA ALA A 77 -5.47 -10.13 -4.68
C ALA A 77 -4.40 -9.96 -5.77
N MET A 78 -3.86 -11.06 -6.31
CA MET A 78 -2.90 -11.02 -7.42
C MET A 78 -3.57 -10.52 -8.72
N GLU A 79 -4.79 -11.00 -8.99
CA GLU A 79 -5.63 -10.58 -10.12
C GLU A 79 -6.05 -9.11 -10.01
N ALA A 80 -6.47 -8.66 -8.81
CA ALA A 80 -6.75 -7.26 -8.53
C ALA A 80 -5.51 -6.39 -8.78
N GLY A 81 -4.33 -6.85 -8.34
CA GLY A 81 -3.05 -6.20 -8.59
C GLY A 81 -2.72 -6.03 -10.07
N ALA A 82 -3.09 -7.01 -10.90
CA ALA A 82 -2.81 -6.97 -12.33
C ALA A 82 -3.57 -5.84 -13.05
N LYS A 83 -4.70 -5.38 -12.50
CA LYS A 83 -5.53 -4.33 -13.12
C LYS A 83 -4.86 -2.96 -13.14
N TYR A 84 -4.11 -2.60 -12.11
CA TYR A 84 -3.49 -1.27 -12.02
C TYR A 84 -2.02 -1.26 -12.44
N ARG A 85 -1.31 -2.40 -12.43
CA ARG A 85 0.12 -2.47 -12.83
C ARG A 85 0.44 -1.80 -14.19
N PRO A 86 -0.38 -1.96 -15.25
CA PRO A 86 -0.14 -1.29 -16.53
C PRO A 86 -0.34 0.24 -16.50
N LEU A 87 -0.94 0.78 -15.43
CA LEU A 87 -1.20 2.20 -15.23
C LEU A 87 -0.09 2.89 -14.44
N LEU A 88 0.96 2.15 -14.04
CA LEU A 88 2.08 2.67 -13.26
C LEU A 88 3.27 3.01 -14.15
N GLU A 89 4.00 4.06 -13.77
CA GLU A 89 5.33 4.37 -14.29
C GLU A 89 6.40 3.70 -13.42
N SER A 90 6.21 3.72 -12.10
CA SER A 90 7.09 3.07 -11.14
C SER A 90 6.38 2.78 -9.82
N GLN A 91 6.98 1.96 -8.98
CA GLN A 91 6.54 1.73 -7.61
C GLN A 91 7.73 1.35 -6.73
N HIS A 92 7.64 1.66 -5.45
CA HIS A 92 8.58 1.20 -4.43
C HIS A 92 7.86 0.96 -3.10
N ILE A 93 8.59 0.35 -2.16
CA ILE A 93 8.10 0.07 -0.81
C ILE A 93 9.05 0.70 0.20
N GLU A 94 8.47 1.27 1.25
CA GLU A 94 9.17 1.96 2.32
C GLU A 94 8.78 1.33 3.66
N PHE A 95 9.74 1.27 4.57
CA PHE A 95 9.55 0.77 5.93
C PHE A 95 9.99 1.85 6.91
N TYR A 96 9.10 2.20 7.82
CA TYR A 96 9.36 3.19 8.86
C TYR A 96 9.13 2.54 10.22
N GLU A 97 10.15 2.50 11.06
CA GLU A 97 9.94 2.19 12.47
C GLU A 97 9.16 3.32 13.12
N THR A 98 8.16 2.96 13.92
CA THR A 98 7.28 3.93 14.57
C THR A 98 7.74 4.12 15.99
N VAL A 99 7.83 5.37 16.45
CA VAL A 99 8.08 5.59 17.87
C VAL A 99 6.84 5.20 18.66
N ASP A 100 7.05 4.44 19.73
CA ASP A 100 6.02 4.09 20.70
C ASP A 100 5.84 5.25 21.70
N PRO A 101 4.69 5.95 21.69
CA PRO A 101 4.45 7.05 22.62
C PRO A 101 4.54 6.63 24.08
N SER A 102 4.24 5.37 24.41
CA SER A 102 4.33 4.88 25.79
C SER A 102 5.77 4.85 26.32
N LEU A 103 6.76 4.81 25.42
CA LEU A 103 8.18 4.88 25.77
C LEU A 103 8.70 6.32 25.88
N MET A 104 7.92 7.32 25.46
CA MET A 104 8.36 8.71 25.48
C MET A 104 8.21 9.38 26.86
N GLY A 105 7.32 8.87 27.72
CA GLY A 105 6.93 9.53 28.97
C GLY A 105 6.18 10.84 28.70
N ASP A 106 5.00 11.00 29.30
CA ASP A 106 4.27 12.28 29.27
C ASP A 106 4.90 13.30 30.21
#